data_AF-A0A0A0L1W4-F1
#
_entry.id   AF-A0A0A0L1W4-F1
#
_cell.length_a   1.000
_cell.length_b   1.000
_cell.length_c   1.000
_cell.angle_alpha   90.00
_cell.angle_beta   90.00
_cell.angle_gamma   90.00
#
_symmetry.space_group_name_H-M   'P 1'
#
loop_
_entity.id
_entity.type
_entity.pdbx_description
1 polymer ?
#
loop_
_entity_poly.entity_id
_entity_poly.type
_entity_poly.pdbx_seq_one_letter_code
_entity_poly.pdbx_strand_id
1 'polypeptide(L)'
;MLKSHHVSSHSSLEAAAFVNPKPFLLSNAKTTLLPIRWDGGRQNAKSHRLRLAGRPSTVIKASTVASSTEKAVAVKVFVTVKRVLGTGLYLERGLDDLADLFGKSLLLELISAEVDPVTGLEKGTIKKYAHKEDTERDEIIYEADFEIPPDFGPIGAIFVENEHHKEIFLKDVVIEGLPSGPLNFVCSSWINEKDYDDSRRIFFTTKSYLPSNTPEGLKRLREEELKVLQGDGVGKRENHERIYDYDVYNDLGDPDRDLALKRPVLGGKQFPYPRRCRTGRPRSKRDALSESRSSDNYVPRDEAFSPVKQATFSVRTLTSVLKGLIPALESVSTDTDIRFPHFPAIDDLYDNGVPLPAAKDGLRQLATVLPRLIDTVADRAEDILRFVPPETFYKDKFFWFRDEEFARQTLAGLNPYSIRLVTEWPLKSKLDPAVYGDPTSKITTEIVEQQIKGFMTLDEGAFEKFRGKLKELEGIIDERNANKNLKNRHGAGVAPYRLLKSESEPGVTGQGVPYSISI
;
A
#
# COMPACT_ATOMS: atom_id res chain seq x y z
N MET A 1 47.29 -1.16 57.14
CA MET A 1 46.64 -2.23 57.91
C MET A 1 45.87 -3.11 56.93
N LEU A 2 46.45 -4.28 56.64
CA LEU A 2 45.89 -5.33 55.80
C LEU A 2 44.90 -6.18 56.60
N LYS A 3 43.82 -6.65 55.97
CA LYS A 3 43.43 -8.06 56.03
C LYS A 3 42.53 -8.44 54.85
N SER A 4 43.13 -9.26 54.00
CA SER A 4 42.56 -10.10 52.96
C SER A 4 41.74 -11.25 53.55
N HIS A 5 40.66 -11.65 52.87
CA HIS A 5 40.18 -13.02 52.93
C HIS A 5 40.05 -13.60 51.51
N HIS A 6 41.00 -14.47 51.19
CA HIS A 6 40.87 -15.51 50.17
C HIS A 6 39.93 -16.60 50.68
N VAL A 7 39.05 -17.10 49.82
CA VAL A 7 38.64 -18.51 49.83
C VAL A 7 38.66 -19.01 48.38
N SER A 8 39.58 -19.92 48.13
CA SER A 8 39.68 -20.79 46.96
C SER A 8 38.90 -22.08 47.21
N SER A 9 38.15 -22.57 46.24
CA SER A 9 37.90 -24.00 46.09
C SER A 9 37.83 -24.37 44.62
N HIS A 10 38.84 -25.13 44.20
CA HIS A 10 38.88 -25.89 42.96
C HIS A 10 37.78 -26.96 42.95
N SER A 11 37.13 -27.15 41.80
CA SER A 11 36.64 -28.46 41.38
C SER A 11 36.88 -28.62 39.88
N SER A 12 37.86 -29.46 39.57
CA SER A 12 38.15 -30.05 38.28
C SER A 12 36.96 -30.84 37.73
N LEU A 13 36.60 -30.61 36.47
CA LEU A 13 35.87 -31.59 35.66
C LEU A 13 36.56 -31.71 34.31
N GLU A 14 37.04 -32.94 34.07
CA GLU A 14 37.78 -33.40 32.91
C GLU A 14 36.95 -33.34 31.62
N ALA A 15 37.70 -33.31 30.52
CA ALA A 15 37.24 -33.46 29.16
C ALA A 15 36.46 -34.78 28.95
N ALA A 16 35.27 -34.68 28.39
CA ALA A 16 34.63 -35.78 27.69
C ALA A 16 34.41 -35.37 26.22
N ALA A 17 35.22 -35.94 25.35
CA ALA A 17 35.03 -35.90 23.91
C ALA A 17 33.76 -36.68 23.54
N PHE A 18 32.82 -36.04 22.83
CA PHE A 18 31.79 -36.75 22.07
C PHE A 18 31.64 -36.15 20.67
N VAL A 19 32.38 -36.78 19.77
CA VAL A 19 32.04 -37.16 18.39
C VAL A 19 30.67 -36.68 17.86
N ASN A 20 30.75 -35.92 16.76
CA ASN A 20 29.68 -35.73 15.78
C ASN A 20 29.04 -37.08 15.37
N PRO A 21 27.70 -37.10 15.22
CA PRO A 21 27.19 -37.39 13.89
C PRO A 21 26.13 -36.38 13.44
N LYS A 22 26.21 -36.01 12.16
CA LYS A 22 25.17 -35.30 11.41
C LYS A 22 23.91 -36.20 11.21
N PRO A 23 22.95 -35.80 10.36
CA PRO A 23 21.65 -35.27 10.74
C PRO A 23 20.52 -36.27 10.48
N PHE A 24 19.41 -36.24 11.24
CA PHE A 24 18.21 -36.96 10.83
C PHE A 24 16.97 -36.06 10.89
N LEU A 25 16.49 -35.76 9.68
CA LEU A 25 15.10 -35.53 9.36
C LEU A 25 14.30 -36.79 9.74
N LEU A 26 13.17 -36.64 10.43
CA LEU A 26 12.02 -37.51 10.21
C LEU A 26 10.71 -36.82 10.59
N SER A 27 9.86 -36.82 9.57
CA SER A 27 8.47 -36.39 9.48
C SER A 27 7.51 -37.31 10.25
N ASN A 28 6.48 -36.73 10.86
CA ASN A 28 5.04 -37.06 10.73
C ASN A 28 4.33 -36.70 12.05
N ALA A 29 3.49 -35.67 12.07
CA ALA A 29 2.10 -35.62 11.57
C ALA A 29 1.12 -35.80 12.74
N LYS A 30 0.37 -34.73 13.04
CA LYS A 30 -1.09 -34.69 13.26
C LYS A 30 -1.48 -33.26 13.57
N THR A 31 -1.88 -32.52 12.54
CA THR A 31 -2.73 -31.34 12.72
C THR A 31 -3.94 -31.53 11.82
N THR A 32 -5.07 -31.77 12.46
CA THR A 32 -6.40 -31.77 11.88
C THR A 32 -6.74 -30.35 11.44
N LEU A 33 -6.69 -30.09 10.15
CA LEU A 33 -7.35 -28.93 9.54
C LEU A 33 -8.22 -29.42 8.39
N LEU A 34 -9.51 -29.11 8.50
CA LEU A 34 -10.58 -29.42 7.57
C LEU A 34 -10.30 -28.78 6.20
N PRO A 35 -10.54 -29.47 5.07
CA PRO A 35 -10.28 -28.91 3.75
C PRO A 35 -11.40 -27.95 3.33
N ILE A 36 -11.02 -26.73 2.93
CA ILE A 36 -11.85 -25.86 2.11
C ILE A 36 -11.91 -26.47 0.71
N ARG A 37 -13.09 -26.96 0.33
CA ARG A 37 -13.39 -27.54 -0.97
C ARG A 37 -13.48 -26.43 -2.02
N TRP A 38 -12.48 -26.36 -2.90
CA TRP A 38 -12.51 -25.56 -4.11
C TRP A 38 -12.99 -26.47 -5.24
N ASP A 39 -14.26 -26.31 -5.68
CA ASP A 39 -14.79 -27.06 -6.82
C ASP A 39 -14.37 -26.34 -8.12
N GLY A 40 -13.25 -26.79 -8.69
CA GLY A 40 -12.74 -26.34 -9.98
C GLY A 40 -12.96 -27.42 -11.03
N GLY A 41 -14.12 -27.40 -11.68
CA GLY A 41 -14.43 -28.27 -12.81
C GLY A 41 -13.52 -27.98 -14.01
N ARG A 42 -12.64 -28.94 -14.34
CA ARG A 42 -11.86 -28.98 -15.58
C ARG A 42 -12.77 -29.32 -16.76
N GLN A 43 -12.73 -28.53 -17.82
CA GLN A 43 -12.98 -29.02 -19.18
C GLN A 43 -11.76 -28.80 -20.07
N ASN A 44 -11.43 -29.86 -20.81
CA ASN A 44 -10.22 -30.06 -21.59
C ASN A 44 -10.16 -29.18 -22.84
N ALA A 45 -9.08 -28.41 -23.02
CA ALA A 45 -8.70 -27.86 -24.32
C ALA A 45 -7.53 -28.68 -24.90
N LYS A 46 -7.80 -29.41 -25.98
CA LYS A 46 -6.78 -30.13 -26.78
C LYS A 46 -5.97 -29.11 -27.60
N SER A 47 -4.65 -29.11 -27.39
CA SER A 47 -3.68 -28.38 -28.20
C SER A 47 -3.45 -29.09 -29.54
N HIS A 48 -3.79 -28.43 -30.65
CA HIS A 48 -3.25 -28.76 -31.97
C HIS A 48 -2.33 -27.64 -32.46
N ARG A 49 -1.03 -27.95 -32.52
CA ARG A 49 -0.01 -27.17 -33.23
C ARG A 49 -0.28 -27.26 -34.75
N LEU A 50 -0.28 -26.12 -35.44
CA LEU A 50 -0.12 -26.08 -36.90
C LEU A 50 0.86 -24.96 -37.29
N ARG A 51 1.77 -25.34 -38.19
CA ARG A 51 2.97 -24.63 -38.64
C ARG A 51 2.60 -23.46 -39.58
N LEU A 52 3.37 -22.38 -39.47
CA LEU A 52 3.44 -21.30 -40.44
C LEU A 52 4.09 -21.80 -41.75
N ALA A 53 3.43 -21.58 -42.88
CA ALA A 53 4.04 -21.56 -44.20
C ALA A 53 3.38 -20.44 -45.01
N GLY A 54 4.18 -19.46 -45.45
CA GLY A 54 3.71 -18.34 -46.25
C GLY A 54 3.64 -18.65 -47.74
N ARG A 55 2.71 -18.00 -48.44
CA ARG A 55 2.84 -17.56 -49.84
C ARG A 55 1.85 -16.41 -50.13
N PRO A 56 2.18 -15.52 -51.09
CA PRO A 56 1.60 -14.17 -51.16
C PRO A 56 0.42 -14.03 -52.13
N SER A 57 -0.36 -12.97 -51.86
CA SER A 57 -1.14 -12.11 -52.76
C SER A 57 -2.12 -12.76 -53.75
N THR A 58 -3.41 -12.56 -53.47
CA THR A 58 -4.46 -12.52 -54.49
C THR A 58 -5.26 -11.23 -54.33
N VAL A 59 -5.34 -10.49 -55.44
CA VAL A 59 -6.09 -9.26 -55.67
C VAL A 59 -7.56 -9.43 -55.27
N ILE A 60 -8.08 -8.54 -54.43
CA ILE A 60 -9.53 -8.39 -54.21
C ILE A 60 -10.01 -7.17 -54.99
N LYS A 61 -10.85 -7.46 -55.97
CA LYS A 61 -11.68 -6.56 -56.76
C LYS A 61 -12.46 -5.59 -55.88
N ALA A 62 -12.51 -4.32 -56.29
CA ALA A 62 -13.51 -3.37 -55.84
C ALA A 62 -14.92 -3.94 -56.05
N SER A 63 -15.66 -4.13 -54.97
CA SER A 63 -17.10 -4.40 -54.99
C SER A 63 -17.83 -3.11 -54.62
N THR A 64 -18.39 -2.49 -55.65
CA THR A 64 -19.66 -1.75 -55.68
C THR A 64 -20.30 -1.39 -54.33
N VAL A 65 -20.38 -0.09 -54.09
CA VAL A 65 -21.24 0.58 -53.11
C VAL A 65 -22.66 0.05 -53.24
N ALA A 66 -23.11 -0.69 -52.24
CA ALA A 66 -24.52 -0.88 -51.95
C ALA A 66 -24.81 -0.02 -50.71
N SER A 67 -25.60 1.04 -50.86
CA SER A 67 -26.14 1.76 -49.71
C SER A 67 -27.13 0.84 -49.00
N SER A 68 -26.66 0.09 -48.02
CA SER A 68 -27.55 -0.42 -46.99
C SER A 68 -28.09 0.78 -46.23
N THR A 69 -29.40 0.90 -46.13
CA THR A 69 -30.04 1.76 -45.15
C THR A 69 -29.67 1.21 -43.77
N GLU A 70 -28.56 1.70 -43.23
CA GLU A 70 -28.08 1.29 -41.91
C GLU A 70 -29.15 1.71 -40.89
N LYS A 71 -29.70 0.73 -40.18
CA LYS A 71 -30.73 0.97 -39.16
C LYS A 71 -30.03 1.31 -37.85
N ALA A 72 -30.66 2.18 -37.05
CA ALA A 72 -30.21 2.47 -35.70
C ALA A 72 -30.13 1.17 -34.87
N VAL A 73 -29.08 1.07 -34.05
CA VAL A 73 -28.86 -0.09 -33.18
C VAL A 73 -29.39 0.25 -31.78
N ALA A 74 -30.36 -0.52 -31.31
CA ALA A 74 -30.84 -0.42 -29.92
C ALA A 74 -29.82 -1.08 -28.99
N VAL A 75 -29.37 -0.36 -27.97
CA VAL A 75 -28.43 -0.85 -26.95
C VAL A 75 -28.96 -0.57 -25.55
N LYS A 76 -28.54 -1.41 -24.61
CA LYS A 76 -28.83 -1.23 -23.19
C LYS A 76 -27.57 -0.82 -22.44
N VAL A 77 -27.68 0.20 -21.62
CA VAL A 77 -26.57 0.70 -20.78
C VAL A 77 -26.90 0.44 -19.33
N PHE A 78 -26.06 -0.35 -18.66
CA PHE A 78 -26.13 -0.65 -17.25
C PHE A 78 -25.06 0.15 -16.51
N VAL A 79 -25.46 0.84 -15.44
CA VAL A 79 -24.59 1.66 -14.61
C VAL A 79 -24.64 1.13 -13.18
N THR A 80 -23.48 0.72 -12.67
CA THR A 80 -23.38 0.13 -11.34
C THR A 80 -22.81 1.14 -10.35
N VAL A 81 -23.62 1.48 -9.34
CA VAL A 81 -23.26 2.40 -8.27
C VAL A 81 -23.11 1.62 -6.97
N LYS A 82 -22.00 1.85 -6.25
CA LYS A 82 -21.76 1.16 -4.97
C LYS A 82 -22.44 1.90 -3.82
N ARG A 83 -23.11 1.13 -2.95
CA ARG A 83 -23.69 1.66 -1.72
C ARG A 83 -22.61 1.99 -0.69
N VAL A 84 -22.64 3.21 -0.17
CA VAL A 84 -21.71 3.67 0.86
C VAL A 84 -22.37 3.46 2.22
N LEU A 85 -21.98 2.41 2.93
CA LEU A 85 -22.41 2.17 4.31
C LEU A 85 -21.56 3.01 5.26
N GLY A 86 -22.16 3.96 5.98
CA GLY A 86 -21.52 4.68 7.07
C GLY A 86 -21.41 3.80 8.33
N THR A 87 -20.32 3.92 9.09
CA THR A 87 -20.11 3.19 10.36
C THR A 87 -20.29 4.08 11.59
N GLY A 88 -21.24 3.72 12.47
CA GLY A 88 -21.27 4.08 13.91
C GLY A 88 -21.90 5.44 14.29
N LEU A 89 -22.91 5.42 15.18
CA LEU A 89 -23.71 6.54 15.73
C LEU A 89 -24.56 7.37 14.74
N TYR A 90 -24.37 7.20 13.44
CA TYR A 90 -25.26 7.71 12.38
C TYR A 90 -26.23 6.64 11.83
N LEU A 91 -26.53 5.61 12.63
CA LEU A 91 -27.41 4.49 12.26
C LEU A 91 -28.88 4.90 12.08
N GLU A 92 -29.30 6.06 12.60
CA GLU A 92 -30.67 6.55 12.38
C GLU A 92 -30.84 7.33 11.06
N ARG A 93 -29.76 7.78 10.40
CA ARG A 93 -29.85 8.54 9.13
C ARG A 93 -29.73 7.70 7.85
N GLY A 94 -29.22 6.47 7.94
CA GLY A 94 -29.04 5.59 6.77
C GLY A 94 -30.34 5.07 6.13
N LEU A 95 -31.51 5.29 6.76
CA LEU A 95 -32.82 4.96 6.20
C LEU A 95 -33.44 6.14 5.43
N ASP A 96 -33.20 7.38 5.85
CA ASP A 96 -33.64 8.59 5.13
C ASP A 96 -32.85 8.81 3.83
N ASP A 97 -31.60 8.31 3.77
CA ASP A 97 -30.74 8.35 2.58
C ASP A 97 -31.30 7.57 1.37
N LEU A 98 -32.28 6.70 1.58
CA LEU A 98 -32.89 5.88 0.55
C LEU A 98 -33.95 6.62 -0.26
N ALA A 99 -34.69 7.56 0.34
CA ALA A 99 -35.82 8.24 -0.31
C ALA A 99 -35.38 9.20 -1.43
N ASP A 100 -34.22 9.85 -1.29
CA ASP A 100 -33.67 10.81 -2.26
C ASP A 100 -33.15 10.17 -3.56
N LEU A 101 -32.94 8.85 -3.54
CA LEU A 101 -32.59 8.04 -4.71
C LEU A 101 -33.84 7.55 -5.47
N PHE A 102 -35.04 7.74 -4.92
CA PHE A 102 -36.30 7.37 -5.57
C PHE A 102 -36.88 8.56 -6.35
N GLY A 103 -36.68 8.57 -7.67
CA GLY A 103 -37.43 9.42 -8.61
C GLY A 103 -36.60 10.28 -9.56
N LYS A 104 -35.31 10.52 -9.27
CA LYS A 104 -34.36 11.22 -10.16
C LYS A 104 -33.29 10.25 -10.67
N SER A 105 -32.86 10.43 -11.92
CA SER A 105 -32.06 9.48 -12.73
C SER A 105 -30.65 10.00 -13.00
N LEU A 106 -29.69 9.10 -13.27
CA LEU A 106 -28.38 9.51 -13.79
C LEU A 106 -28.54 9.97 -15.25
N LEU A 107 -27.96 11.12 -15.62
CA LEU A 107 -27.93 11.55 -17.01
C LEU A 107 -26.67 10.97 -17.67
N LEU A 108 -26.89 10.15 -18.68
CA LEU A 108 -25.84 9.50 -19.46
C LEU A 108 -25.75 10.15 -20.84
N GLU A 109 -24.53 10.47 -21.26
CA GLU A 109 -24.27 11.06 -22.56
C GLU A 109 -23.13 10.35 -23.28
N LEU A 110 -23.46 9.63 -24.36
CA LEU A 110 -22.52 8.85 -25.14
C LEU A 110 -21.76 9.74 -26.12
N ILE A 111 -20.45 9.47 -26.26
CA ILE A 111 -19.52 10.21 -27.10
C ILE A 111 -18.85 9.27 -28.09
N SER A 112 -18.84 9.65 -29.36
CA SER A 112 -18.12 8.93 -30.41
C SER A 112 -16.61 9.14 -30.29
N ALA A 113 -15.84 8.09 -30.58
CA ALA A 113 -14.38 8.19 -30.68
C ALA A 113 -13.94 8.90 -31.99
N GLU A 114 -14.83 9.00 -32.96
CA GLU A 114 -14.56 9.56 -34.28
C GLU A 114 -15.13 10.98 -34.42
N VAL A 115 -14.48 11.78 -35.26
CA VAL A 115 -15.02 13.06 -35.72
C VAL A 115 -15.97 12.84 -36.89
N ASP A 116 -16.83 13.82 -37.14
CA ASP A 116 -17.63 13.89 -38.36
C ASP A 116 -16.66 14.02 -39.56
N PRO A 117 -16.72 13.09 -40.54
CA PRO A 117 -15.82 13.08 -41.68
C PRO A 117 -16.00 14.29 -42.61
N VAL A 118 -17.14 14.99 -42.56
CA VAL A 118 -17.45 16.15 -43.40
C VAL A 118 -16.93 17.43 -42.76
N THR A 119 -17.20 17.63 -41.47
CA THR A 119 -16.84 18.87 -40.75
C THR A 119 -15.48 18.81 -40.07
N GLY A 120 -14.97 17.60 -39.80
CA GLY A 120 -13.77 17.37 -38.99
C GLY A 120 -13.96 17.69 -37.50
N LEU A 121 -15.19 17.97 -37.07
CA LEU A 121 -15.55 18.30 -35.70
C LEU A 121 -16.10 17.09 -34.95
N GLU A 122 -16.19 17.18 -33.62
CA GLU A 122 -16.80 16.13 -32.80
C GLU A 122 -18.25 15.87 -33.24
N LYS A 123 -18.62 14.59 -33.35
CA LYS A 123 -20.00 14.20 -33.67
C LYS A 123 -20.95 14.60 -32.55
N GLY A 124 -22.23 14.79 -32.90
CA GLY A 124 -23.29 15.05 -31.92
C GLY A 124 -23.40 13.91 -30.89
N THR A 125 -23.55 14.28 -29.62
CA THR A 125 -23.66 13.33 -28.49
C THR A 125 -25.11 12.84 -28.30
N ILE A 126 -25.29 11.63 -27.76
CA ILE A 126 -26.63 11.08 -27.48
C ILE A 126 -26.84 11.07 -25.97
N LYS A 127 -27.93 11.70 -25.49
CA LYS A 127 -28.24 11.78 -24.06
C LYS A 127 -29.47 10.93 -23.69
N LYS A 128 -29.41 10.25 -22.55
CA LYS A 128 -30.53 9.52 -21.98
C LYS A 128 -30.45 9.52 -20.47
N TYR A 129 -31.60 9.55 -19.82
CA TYR A 129 -31.70 9.32 -18.38
C TYR A 129 -31.75 7.82 -18.09
N ALA A 130 -30.95 7.39 -17.11
CA ALA A 130 -30.94 6.03 -16.61
C ALA A 130 -31.84 5.89 -15.39
N HIS A 131 -32.76 4.94 -15.45
CA HIS A 131 -33.71 4.67 -14.37
C HIS A 131 -33.18 3.54 -13.50
N LYS A 132 -33.45 3.60 -12.20
CA LYS A 132 -33.06 2.54 -11.27
C LYS A 132 -33.86 1.26 -11.59
N GLU A 133 -33.16 0.18 -11.88
CA GLU A 133 -33.76 -1.11 -12.26
C GLU A 133 -33.74 -2.09 -11.08
N ASP A 134 -32.57 -2.34 -10.51
CA ASP A 134 -32.39 -3.35 -9.46
C ASP A 134 -31.48 -2.84 -8.32
N THR A 135 -31.58 -3.48 -7.17
CA THR A 135 -30.70 -3.29 -6.03
C THR A 135 -30.21 -4.64 -5.55
N GLU A 136 -28.99 -5.00 -5.96
CA GLU A 136 -28.27 -6.10 -5.32
C GLU A 136 -27.68 -5.61 -4.00
N ARG A 137 -27.48 -6.51 -3.02
CA ARG A 137 -27.20 -6.20 -1.59
C ARG A 137 -26.45 -4.88 -1.30
N ASP A 138 -25.33 -4.65 -1.99
CA ASP A 138 -24.46 -3.47 -1.83
C ASP A 138 -24.28 -2.61 -3.11
N GLU A 139 -25.01 -2.92 -4.20
CA GLU A 139 -24.86 -2.28 -5.51
C GLU A 139 -26.24 -1.90 -6.08
N ILE A 140 -26.35 -0.68 -6.61
CA ILE A 140 -27.56 -0.18 -7.27
C ILE A 140 -27.28 -0.17 -8.77
N ILE A 141 -28.17 -0.77 -9.55
CA ILE A 141 -28.06 -0.84 -11.01
C ILE A 141 -29.07 0.13 -11.62
N TYR A 142 -28.58 1.00 -12.49
CA TYR A 142 -29.39 1.87 -13.33
C TYR A 142 -29.33 1.41 -14.78
N GLU A 143 -30.45 1.45 -15.47
CA GLU A 143 -30.60 1.02 -16.86
C GLU A 143 -31.05 2.20 -17.75
N ALA A 144 -30.48 2.30 -18.94
CA ALA A 144 -30.92 3.21 -19.98
C ALA A 144 -30.93 2.54 -21.36
N ASP A 145 -32.03 2.70 -22.09
CA ASP A 145 -32.15 2.29 -23.50
C ASP A 145 -31.72 3.42 -24.45
N PHE A 146 -30.74 3.13 -25.30
CA PHE A 146 -30.25 4.05 -26.33
C PHE A 146 -30.53 3.51 -27.73
N GLU A 147 -30.83 4.41 -28.66
CA GLU A 147 -30.83 4.13 -30.09
C GLU A 147 -29.61 4.82 -30.70
N ILE A 148 -28.62 4.04 -31.12
CA ILE A 148 -27.38 4.56 -31.71
C ILE A 148 -27.58 4.71 -33.22
N PRO A 149 -27.50 5.93 -33.78
CA PRO A 149 -27.50 6.16 -35.21
C PRO A 149 -26.33 5.43 -35.88
N PRO A 150 -26.52 4.89 -37.08
CA PRO A 150 -25.48 4.12 -37.76
C PRO A 150 -24.21 4.92 -38.05
N ASP A 151 -24.36 6.23 -38.28
CA ASP A 151 -23.29 7.19 -38.54
C ASP A 151 -22.56 7.66 -37.26
N PHE A 152 -23.03 7.27 -36.07
CA PHE A 152 -22.41 7.66 -34.80
C PHE A 152 -20.98 7.12 -34.67
N GLY A 153 -20.71 5.93 -35.21
CA GLY A 153 -19.40 5.28 -35.12
C GLY A 153 -19.13 4.65 -33.74
N PRO A 154 -17.88 4.27 -33.45
CA PRO A 154 -17.52 3.58 -32.20
C PRO A 154 -17.62 4.53 -30.99
N ILE A 155 -18.25 4.07 -29.91
CA ILE A 155 -18.31 4.80 -28.64
C ILE A 155 -16.92 4.81 -27.99
N GLY A 156 -16.44 6.00 -27.62
CA GLY A 156 -15.12 6.20 -27.01
C GLY A 156 -15.14 6.67 -25.56
N ALA A 157 -16.19 7.39 -25.17
CA ALA A 157 -16.36 7.95 -23.84
C ALA A 157 -17.85 8.10 -23.48
N ILE A 158 -18.12 8.27 -22.19
CA ILE A 158 -19.44 8.54 -21.64
C ILE A 158 -19.34 9.64 -20.58
N PHE A 159 -20.23 10.62 -20.65
CA PHE A 159 -20.49 11.53 -19.54
C PHE A 159 -21.55 10.92 -18.64
N VAL A 160 -21.31 10.98 -17.33
CA VAL A 160 -22.27 10.61 -16.30
C VAL A 160 -22.46 11.82 -15.41
N GLU A 161 -23.69 12.31 -15.33
CA GLU A 161 -24.08 13.41 -14.47
C GLU A 161 -25.04 12.91 -13.39
N ASN A 162 -24.71 13.25 -12.15
CA ASN A 162 -25.46 12.83 -10.98
C ASN A 162 -26.51 13.88 -10.63
N GLU A 163 -27.78 13.56 -10.89
CA GLU A 163 -28.93 14.41 -10.56
C GLU A 163 -29.40 14.27 -9.10
N HIS A 164 -28.71 13.46 -8.30
CA HIS A 164 -29.00 13.33 -6.87
C HIS A 164 -28.35 14.45 -6.06
N HIS A 165 -28.93 14.75 -4.90
CA HIS A 165 -28.43 15.74 -3.93
C HIS A 165 -27.34 15.16 -2.99
N LYS A 166 -26.72 14.05 -3.38
CA LYS A 166 -25.63 13.39 -2.64
C LYS A 166 -24.63 12.80 -3.61
N GLU A 167 -23.36 12.76 -3.20
CA GLU A 167 -22.32 12.08 -3.95
C GLU A 167 -22.59 10.57 -4.08
N ILE A 168 -22.19 10.00 -5.22
CA ILE A 168 -22.33 8.58 -5.52
C ILE A 168 -20.97 8.00 -5.94
N PHE A 169 -20.74 6.72 -5.64
CA PHE A 169 -19.55 6.03 -6.13
C PHE A 169 -19.88 5.19 -7.36
N LEU A 170 -19.48 5.68 -8.54
CA LEU A 170 -19.66 4.97 -9.80
C LEU A 170 -18.58 3.89 -9.94
N LYS A 171 -18.99 2.62 -9.97
CA LYS A 171 -18.09 1.48 -10.09
C LYS A 171 -17.73 1.23 -11.56
N ASP A 172 -18.73 0.98 -12.38
CA ASP A 172 -18.56 0.68 -13.81
C ASP A 172 -19.83 0.99 -14.62
N VAL A 173 -19.64 1.07 -15.95
CA VAL A 173 -20.72 1.17 -16.93
C VAL A 173 -20.51 0.10 -17.99
N VAL A 174 -21.57 -0.62 -18.34
CA VAL A 174 -21.56 -1.70 -19.34
C VAL A 174 -22.60 -1.39 -20.41
N ILE A 175 -22.20 -1.41 -21.67
CA ILE A 175 -23.09 -1.25 -22.83
C ILE A 175 -23.24 -2.60 -23.54
N GLU A 176 -24.46 -3.12 -23.58
CA GLU A 176 -24.82 -4.37 -24.24
C GLU A 176 -25.64 -4.13 -25.52
N GLY A 177 -25.62 -5.10 -26.44
CA GLY A 177 -26.36 -5.02 -27.71
C GLY A 177 -25.57 -4.41 -28.88
N LEU A 178 -24.31 -4.04 -28.67
CA LEU A 178 -23.41 -3.60 -29.74
C LEU A 178 -22.98 -4.78 -30.64
N PRO A 179 -22.86 -4.60 -31.98
CA PRO A 179 -22.40 -5.66 -32.89
C PRO A 179 -21.00 -6.18 -32.59
N SER A 180 -20.15 -5.36 -31.95
CA SER A 180 -18.78 -5.69 -31.55
C SER A 180 -18.69 -6.47 -30.23
N GLY A 181 -19.81 -6.76 -29.57
CA GLY A 181 -19.85 -7.30 -28.21
C GLY A 181 -19.94 -6.19 -27.14
N PRO A 182 -20.06 -6.57 -25.86
CA PRO A 182 -20.27 -5.63 -24.76
C PRO A 182 -19.07 -4.68 -24.59
N LEU A 183 -19.36 -3.41 -24.30
CA LEU A 183 -18.37 -2.36 -24.08
C LEU A 183 -18.36 -1.94 -22.62
N ASN A 184 -17.19 -1.99 -21.98
CA ASN A 184 -17.03 -1.74 -20.56
C ASN A 184 -16.26 -0.44 -20.28
N PHE A 185 -16.71 0.30 -19.26
CA PHE A 185 -16.05 1.45 -18.66
C PHE A 185 -15.74 1.14 -17.20
N VAL A 186 -14.46 1.04 -16.85
CA VAL A 186 -14.04 0.86 -15.46
C VAL A 186 -13.86 2.25 -14.86
N CYS A 187 -14.82 2.69 -14.03
CA CYS A 187 -14.91 4.06 -13.56
C CYS A 187 -14.24 4.23 -12.19
N SER A 188 -14.72 3.47 -11.19
CA SER A 188 -14.22 3.46 -9.81
C SER A 188 -13.94 4.85 -9.23
N SER A 189 -14.91 5.76 -9.37
CA SER A 189 -14.74 7.17 -9.00
C SER A 189 -16.01 7.74 -8.37
N TRP A 190 -15.84 8.74 -7.51
CA TRP A 190 -16.94 9.50 -6.93
C TRP A 190 -17.46 10.53 -7.92
N ILE A 191 -18.79 10.71 -7.97
CA ILE A 191 -19.45 11.75 -8.73
C ILE A 191 -20.24 12.61 -7.73
N ASN A 192 -20.00 13.92 -7.78
CA ASN A 192 -20.60 14.85 -6.84
C ASN A 192 -22.09 15.06 -7.09
N GLU A 193 -22.77 15.63 -6.12
CA GLU A 193 -24.18 16.04 -6.25
C GLU A 193 -24.34 17.14 -7.29
N LYS A 194 -25.56 17.23 -7.84
CA LYS A 194 -25.94 18.14 -8.94
C LYS A 194 -25.46 19.58 -8.79
N ASP A 195 -25.42 20.10 -7.56
CA ASP A 195 -25.18 21.52 -7.28
C ASP A 195 -23.69 21.92 -7.42
N TYR A 196 -22.78 20.96 -7.64
CA TYR A 196 -21.37 21.25 -7.94
C TYR A 196 -21.08 21.27 -9.44
N ASP A 197 -20.14 22.12 -9.84
CA ASP A 197 -19.67 22.27 -11.23
C ASP A 197 -19.05 20.97 -11.80
N ASP A 198 -18.62 20.05 -10.93
CA ASP A 198 -18.01 18.77 -11.29
C ASP A 198 -18.96 17.56 -11.12
N SER A 199 -20.26 17.82 -10.98
CA SER A 199 -21.33 16.80 -10.95
C SER A 199 -21.43 15.99 -12.25
N ARG A 200 -20.94 16.55 -13.36
CA ARG A 200 -20.83 15.89 -14.67
C ARG A 200 -19.41 15.40 -14.89
N ARG A 201 -19.25 14.09 -15.11
CA ARG A 201 -17.95 13.41 -15.16
C ARG A 201 -17.78 12.58 -16.42
N ILE A 202 -16.61 12.66 -17.05
CA ILE A 202 -16.28 11.87 -18.23
C ILE A 202 -15.55 10.58 -17.85
N PHE A 203 -15.90 9.49 -18.52
CA PHE A 203 -15.25 8.19 -18.41
C PHE A 203 -14.93 7.66 -19.81
N PHE A 204 -13.72 7.12 -19.97
CA PHE A 204 -13.24 6.57 -21.23
C PHE A 204 -13.36 5.04 -21.25
N THR A 205 -13.45 4.46 -22.44
CA THR A 205 -13.39 3.00 -22.59
C THR A 205 -12.07 2.43 -22.10
N THR A 206 -12.04 1.12 -21.80
CA THR A 206 -10.83 0.41 -21.34
C THR A 206 -9.71 0.29 -22.40
N LYS A 207 -9.94 0.75 -23.63
CA LYS A 207 -8.92 0.76 -24.69
C LYS A 207 -7.85 1.80 -24.39
N SER A 208 -6.59 1.37 -24.38
CA SER A 208 -5.44 2.22 -24.06
C SER A 208 -4.84 2.90 -25.29
N TYR A 209 -4.60 4.21 -25.20
CA TYR A 209 -4.00 5.02 -26.27
C TYR A 209 -2.85 5.89 -25.78
N LEU A 210 -1.72 5.86 -26.50
CA LEU A 210 -0.71 6.92 -26.41
C LEU A 210 -1.31 8.25 -26.91
N PRO A 211 -0.81 9.42 -26.46
CA PRO A 211 -1.32 10.72 -26.91
C PRO A 211 -1.43 10.84 -28.44
N SER A 212 -0.40 10.40 -29.18
CA SER A 212 -0.35 10.40 -30.65
C SER A 212 -1.40 9.51 -31.33
N ASN A 213 -1.90 8.49 -30.62
CA ASN A 213 -2.82 7.48 -31.13
C ASN A 213 -4.24 7.68 -30.59
N THR A 214 -4.49 8.75 -29.83
CA THR A 214 -5.81 9.07 -29.31
C THR A 214 -6.74 9.36 -30.48
N PRO A 215 -7.92 8.70 -30.58
CA PRO A 215 -8.90 9.01 -31.61
C PRO A 215 -9.23 10.50 -31.64
N GLU A 216 -9.37 11.09 -32.82
CA GLU A 216 -9.52 12.54 -33.00
C GLU A 216 -10.71 13.10 -32.18
N GLY A 217 -11.82 12.37 -32.11
CA GLY A 217 -13.02 12.79 -31.37
C GLY A 217 -12.84 12.81 -29.84
N LEU A 218 -11.74 12.24 -29.31
CA LEU A 218 -11.46 12.17 -27.88
C LEU A 218 -10.29 13.07 -27.45
N LYS A 219 -9.55 13.67 -28.38
CA LYS A 219 -8.32 14.43 -28.04
C LYS A 219 -8.62 15.63 -27.14
N ARG A 220 -9.61 16.45 -27.52
CA ARG A 220 -10.02 17.63 -26.74
C ARG A 220 -10.47 17.21 -25.34
N LEU A 221 -11.33 16.20 -25.24
CA LEU A 221 -11.85 15.68 -23.98
C LEU A 221 -10.73 15.13 -23.07
N ARG A 222 -9.75 14.44 -23.65
CA ARG A 222 -8.56 13.97 -22.92
C ARG A 222 -7.75 15.13 -22.34
N GLU A 223 -7.56 16.20 -23.11
CA GLU A 223 -6.83 17.40 -22.66
C GLU A 223 -7.60 18.19 -21.60
N GLU A 224 -8.92 18.28 -21.74
CA GLU A 224 -9.80 18.95 -20.77
C GLU A 224 -9.83 18.23 -19.43
N GLU A 225 -10.03 16.91 -19.41
CA GLU A 225 -9.98 16.13 -18.15
C GLU A 225 -8.60 16.27 -17.49
N LEU A 226 -7.50 16.30 -18.27
CA LEU A 226 -6.17 16.52 -17.71
C LEU A 226 -6.03 17.90 -17.05
N LYS A 227 -6.58 18.96 -17.66
CA LYS A 227 -6.57 20.31 -17.09
C LYS A 227 -7.40 20.38 -15.81
N VAL A 228 -8.56 19.72 -15.78
CA VAL A 228 -9.40 19.63 -14.56
C VAL A 228 -8.62 18.95 -13.43
N LEU A 229 -7.93 17.84 -13.72
CA LEU A 229 -7.11 17.13 -12.73
C LEU A 229 -5.88 17.93 -12.26
N GLN A 230 -5.32 18.80 -13.09
CA GLN A 230 -4.19 19.66 -12.70
C GLN A 230 -4.63 20.89 -11.89
N GLY A 231 -5.84 21.39 -12.15
CA GLY A 231 -6.33 22.63 -11.57
C GLY A 231 -5.50 23.85 -12.01
N ASP A 232 -5.59 24.92 -11.22
CA ASP A 232 -4.99 26.23 -11.51
C ASP A 232 -3.83 26.61 -10.56
N GLY A 233 -3.50 25.74 -9.59
CA GLY A 233 -2.47 25.95 -8.58
C GLY A 233 -2.81 26.98 -7.50
N VAL A 234 -4.03 27.53 -7.48
CA VAL A 234 -4.48 28.52 -6.48
C VAL A 234 -5.65 27.99 -5.66
N GLY A 235 -6.07 28.72 -4.63
CA GLY A 235 -7.20 28.33 -3.76
C GLY A 235 -6.90 27.22 -2.75
N LYS A 236 -7.79 27.11 -1.76
CA LYS A 236 -7.84 26.00 -0.80
C LYS A 236 -8.55 24.83 -1.47
N ARG A 237 -8.05 23.61 -1.23
CA ARG A 237 -8.67 22.40 -1.75
C ARG A 237 -9.86 21.95 -0.91
N GLU A 238 -10.92 21.53 -1.59
CA GLU A 238 -12.15 21.03 -0.99
C GLU A 238 -12.31 19.52 -1.22
N ASN A 239 -12.94 18.82 -0.29
CA ASN A 239 -12.91 17.34 -0.23
C ASN A 239 -13.48 16.63 -1.47
N HIS A 240 -14.35 17.30 -2.23
CA HIS A 240 -14.98 16.77 -3.43
C HIS A 240 -14.10 16.93 -4.69
N GLU A 241 -13.08 17.78 -4.64
CA GLU A 241 -12.20 18.07 -5.77
C GLU A 241 -11.24 16.91 -6.08
N ARG A 242 -10.86 16.77 -7.35
CA ARG A 242 -9.90 15.78 -7.85
C ARG A 242 -8.61 16.42 -8.38
N ILE A 243 -8.17 17.50 -7.74
CA ILE A 243 -7.03 18.30 -8.20
C ILE A 243 -5.72 17.76 -7.61
N TYR A 244 -4.83 17.33 -8.48
CA TYR A 244 -3.49 16.85 -8.18
C TYR A 244 -2.47 17.94 -8.48
N ASP A 245 -1.92 18.52 -7.41
CA ASP A 245 -0.86 19.53 -7.52
C ASP A 245 0.19 19.33 -6.41
N TYR A 246 1.32 20.02 -6.52
CA TYR A 246 2.48 19.85 -5.67
C TYR A 246 2.66 21.01 -4.70
N ASP A 247 3.07 20.68 -3.47
CA ASP A 247 3.59 21.66 -2.53
C ASP A 247 4.70 21.00 -1.67
N VAL A 248 5.40 21.80 -0.88
CA VAL A 248 6.46 21.37 0.05
C VAL A 248 5.86 20.96 1.38
N TYR A 249 6.62 20.25 2.22
CA TYR A 249 6.23 19.92 3.59
C TYR A 249 6.45 21.14 4.48
N ASN A 250 5.51 22.07 4.43
CA ASN A 250 5.43 23.28 5.25
C ASN A 250 4.25 23.24 6.25
N ASP A 251 3.60 22.08 6.38
CA ASP A 251 2.36 21.85 7.12
C ASP A 251 2.52 20.90 8.32
N LEU A 252 3.75 20.51 8.65
CA LEU A 252 4.06 19.61 9.78
C LEU A 252 4.05 20.34 11.15
N GLY A 253 4.45 21.61 11.15
CA GLY A 253 4.51 22.44 12.35
C GLY A 253 3.15 22.97 12.81
N ASP A 254 3.10 23.49 14.04
CA ASP A 254 1.91 24.20 14.57
C ASP A 254 2.30 25.51 15.29
N PRO A 255 2.98 26.45 14.59
CA PRO A 255 3.51 27.67 15.20
C PRO A 255 2.43 28.59 15.77
N ASP A 256 1.22 28.58 15.19
CA ASP A 256 0.07 29.38 15.66
C ASP A 256 -0.38 28.97 17.07
N ARG A 257 -0.30 27.67 17.39
CA ARG A 257 -0.52 27.17 18.75
C ARG A 257 0.65 27.53 19.66
N ASP A 258 1.87 27.13 19.27
CA ASP A 258 3.09 27.35 20.04
C ASP A 258 4.30 27.44 19.10
N LEU A 259 5.13 28.47 19.27
CA LEU A 259 6.33 28.68 18.47
C LEU A 259 7.35 27.53 18.61
N ALA A 260 7.37 26.81 19.74
CA ALA A 260 8.19 25.61 19.91
C ALA A 260 7.79 24.45 18.96
N LEU A 261 6.58 24.51 18.41
CA LEU A 261 6.06 23.55 17.44
C LEU A 261 6.37 23.96 15.99
N LYS A 262 7.11 25.06 15.77
CA LYS A 262 7.63 25.39 14.45
C LYS A 262 8.55 24.28 13.93
N ARG A 263 8.43 23.94 12.65
CA ARG A 263 9.28 22.96 11.98
C ARG A 263 9.88 23.58 10.71
N PRO A 264 11.10 23.18 10.31
CA PRO A 264 11.66 23.63 9.05
C PRO A 264 10.82 23.13 7.88
N VAL A 265 10.76 23.93 6.81
CA VAL A 265 10.10 23.55 5.57
C VAL A 265 10.97 22.55 4.81
N LEU A 266 10.41 21.38 4.47
CA LEU A 266 11.12 20.34 3.71
C LEU A 266 10.66 20.33 2.25
N GLY A 267 11.61 20.34 1.31
CA GLY A 267 11.38 20.43 -0.13
C GLY A 267 12.09 21.60 -0.82
N GLY A 268 12.80 22.45 -0.06
CA GLY A 268 13.60 23.54 -0.60
C GLY A 268 15.03 23.13 -0.96
N LYS A 269 15.88 24.11 -1.29
CA LYS A 269 17.31 23.88 -1.55
C LYS A 269 18.08 23.47 -0.29
N GLN A 270 17.71 24.03 0.86
CA GLN A 270 18.39 23.78 2.14
C GLN A 270 18.03 22.40 2.71
N PHE A 271 16.75 22.01 2.61
CA PHE A 271 16.26 20.71 3.04
C PHE A 271 15.56 20.04 1.85
N PRO A 272 16.31 19.42 0.92
CA PRO A 272 15.72 18.69 -0.20
C PRO A 272 14.81 17.59 0.30
N TYR A 273 13.60 17.52 -0.25
CA TYR A 273 12.61 16.51 0.10
C TYR A 273 11.60 16.34 -1.05
N PRO A 274 11.00 15.15 -1.22
CA PRO A 274 9.88 14.96 -2.15
C PRO A 274 8.77 15.98 -1.93
N ARG A 275 8.06 16.33 -3.00
CA ARG A 275 6.83 17.11 -2.91
C ARG A 275 5.70 16.26 -2.34
N ARG A 276 4.68 16.93 -1.81
CA ARG A 276 3.42 16.34 -1.36
C ARG A 276 2.25 16.91 -2.16
N CYS A 277 1.07 16.33 -1.98
CA CYS A 277 -0.16 16.86 -2.56
C CYS A 277 -0.49 18.24 -1.95
N ARG A 278 -0.68 19.24 -2.80
CA ARG A 278 -1.04 20.60 -2.41
C ARG A 278 -2.44 20.61 -1.78
N THR A 279 -2.56 21.27 -0.64
CA THR A 279 -3.82 21.43 0.11
C THR A 279 -4.33 22.87 0.08
N GLY A 280 -3.43 23.85 -0.09
CA GLY A 280 -3.79 25.24 -0.31
C GLY A 280 -4.45 25.93 0.88
N ARG A 281 -4.32 25.41 2.10
CA ARG A 281 -4.85 26.08 3.31
C ARG A 281 -4.12 27.41 3.51
N PRO A 282 -4.73 28.34 4.26
CA PRO A 282 -4.09 29.61 4.58
C PRO A 282 -2.74 29.43 5.27
N ARG A 283 -1.84 30.40 5.11
CA ARG A 283 -0.57 30.46 5.86
C ARG A 283 -0.83 30.66 7.35
N SER A 284 0.11 30.20 8.17
CA SER A 284 0.10 30.47 9.61
C SER A 284 0.21 31.98 9.87
N LYS A 285 -0.45 32.44 10.93
CA LYS A 285 -0.40 33.85 11.36
C LYS A 285 0.96 34.23 11.94
N ARG A 286 1.63 33.26 12.59
CA ARG A 286 2.94 33.45 13.23
C ARG A 286 4.13 33.05 12.34
N ASP A 287 3.91 32.30 11.25
CA ASP A 287 4.94 31.95 10.28
C ASP A 287 4.38 31.89 8.85
N ALA A 288 4.69 32.90 8.03
CA ALA A 288 4.21 33.00 6.66
C ALA A 288 4.72 31.87 5.74
N LEU A 289 5.81 31.18 6.12
CA LEU A 289 6.33 30.04 5.34
C LEU A 289 5.61 28.73 5.67
N SER A 290 4.91 28.65 6.81
CA SER A 290 4.16 27.47 7.22
C SER A 290 2.71 27.56 6.75
N GLU A 291 2.16 26.43 6.30
CA GLU A 291 0.73 26.27 6.09
C GLU A 291 0.04 26.00 7.43
N SER A 292 -1.17 26.53 7.61
CA SER A 292 -1.99 26.30 8.80
C SER A 292 -2.35 24.83 8.97
N ARG A 293 -2.36 24.36 10.23
CA ARG A 293 -2.65 22.97 10.58
C ARG A 293 -4.15 22.71 10.57
N SER A 294 -4.56 21.56 10.04
CA SER A 294 -5.94 21.06 10.02
C SER A 294 -5.99 19.61 10.51
N SER A 295 -7.13 19.18 11.06
CA SER A 295 -7.41 17.76 11.31
C SER A 295 -7.82 17.01 10.04
N ASP A 296 -8.39 17.75 9.08
CA ASP A 296 -8.86 17.22 7.80
C ASP A 296 -7.87 17.69 6.73
N ASN A 297 -7.04 16.75 6.30
CA ASN A 297 -6.06 16.96 5.25
C ASN A 297 -6.65 16.50 3.92
N TYR A 298 -6.77 17.44 2.99
CA TYR A 298 -7.23 17.17 1.65
C TYR A 298 -6.33 16.14 0.95
N VAL A 299 -6.98 15.22 0.27
CA VAL A 299 -6.45 14.42 -0.83
C VAL A 299 -7.51 14.42 -1.94
N PRO A 300 -7.14 14.25 -3.21
CA PRO A 300 -8.11 14.14 -4.30
C PRO A 300 -9.19 13.10 -3.97
N ARG A 301 -10.46 13.42 -4.29
CA ARG A 301 -11.63 12.67 -3.79
C ARG A 301 -11.55 11.15 -4.00
N ASP A 302 -10.95 10.72 -5.11
CA ASP A 302 -10.79 9.30 -5.46
C ASP A 302 -9.64 8.61 -4.71
N GLU A 303 -8.68 9.36 -4.15
CA GLU A 303 -7.59 8.87 -3.28
C GLU A 303 -8.02 8.79 -1.81
N ALA A 304 -9.11 9.49 -1.45
CA ALA A 304 -9.62 9.48 -0.09
C ALA A 304 -10.07 8.08 0.32
N PHE A 305 -9.72 7.67 1.53
CA PHE A 305 -10.22 6.41 2.07
C PHE A 305 -11.74 6.39 2.14
N SER A 306 -12.32 5.19 2.04
CA SER A 306 -13.73 5.02 2.39
C SER A 306 -13.97 5.49 3.83
N PRO A 307 -15.17 5.99 4.17
CA PRO A 307 -15.47 6.51 5.51
C PRO A 307 -15.07 5.55 6.65
N VAL A 308 -15.29 4.26 6.44
CA VAL A 308 -14.92 3.18 7.37
C VAL A 308 -13.41 3.12 7.62
N LYS A 309 -12.61 3.15 6.55
CA LYS A 309 -11.14 3.14 6.67
C LYS A 309 -10.62 4.47 7.21
N GLN A 310 -11.21 5.59 6.79
CA GLN A 310 -10.85 6.92 7.27
C GLN A 310 -11.03 7.03 8.78
N ALA A 311 -12.12 6.49 9.34
CA ALA A 311 -12.34 6.47 10.79
C ALA A 311 -11.21 5.74 11.55
N THR A 312 -10.68 4.65 10.98
CA THR A 312 -9.54 3.91 11.53
C THR A 312 -8.22 4.69 11.43
N PHE A 313 -7.96 5.34 10.29
CA PHE A 313 -6.65 5.96 10.01
C PHE A 313 -6.59 7.47 10.21
N SER A 314 -7.67 8.11 10.67
CA SER A 314 -7.67 9.56 10.86
C SER A 314 -6.66 10.00 11.92
N VAL A 315 -5.97 11.11 11.66
CA VAL A 315 -5.03 11.74 12.60
C VAL A 315 -5.72 12.06 13.92
N ARG A 316 -7.01 12.45 13.88
CA ARG A 316 -7.82 12.70 15.08
C ARG A 316 -7.97 11.44 15.92
N THR A 317 -8.27 10.30 15.30
CA THR A 317 -8.37 9.01 15.99
C THR A 317 -7.05 8.66 16.65
N LEU A 318 -5.95 8.65 15.89
CA LEU A 318 -4.60 8.35 16.42
C LEU A 318 -4.16 9.32 17.53
N THR A 319 -4.48 10.61 17.39
CA THR A 319 -4.15 11.61 18.41
C THR A 319 -4.98 11.42 19.68
N SER A 320 -6.29 11.15 19.57
CA SER A 320 -7.16 10.88 20.72
C SER A 320 -6.73 9.61 21.44
N VAL A 321 -6.33 8.58 20.68
CA VAL A 321 -5.71 7.35 21.18
C VAL A 321 -4.48 7.66 22.03
N LEU A 322 -3.50 8.40 21.48
CA LEU A 322 -2.26 8.73 22.19
C LEU A 322 -2.54 9.61 23.42
N LYS A 323 -3.44 10.59 23.29
CA LYS A 323 -3.89 11.46 24.38
C LYS A 323 -4.69 10.73 25.46
N GLY A 324 -5.30 9.59 25.16
CA GLY A 324 -5.99 8.75 26.13
C GLY A 324 -5.03 7.77 26.82
N LEU A 325 -4.08 7.21 26.06
CA LEU A 325 -3.14 6.20 26.56
C LEU A 325 -2.11 6.80 27.52
N ILE A 326 -1.55 7.98 27.19
CA ILE A 326 -0.52 8.61 28.02
C ILE A 326 -1.05 8.90 29.44
N PRO A 327 -2.21 9.58 29.63
CA PRO A 327 -2.74 9.83 30.97
C PRO A 327 -3.21 8.56 31.68
N ALA A 328 -3.64 7.52 30.96
CA ALA A 328 -3.99 6.24 31.58
C ALA A 328 -2.75 5.56 32.18
N LEU A 329 -1.64 5.54 31.43
CA LEU A 329 -0.35 5.08 31.94
C LEU A 329 0.15 5.94 33.11
N GLU A 330 -0.06 7.26 33.06
CA GLU A 330 0.26 8.19 34.17
C GLU A 330 -0.65 7.99 35.40
N SER A 331 -1.92 7.62 35.22
CA SER A 331 -2.87 7.46 36.34
C SER A 331 -2.64 6.22 37.20
N VAL A 332 -1.97 5.22 36.63
CA VAL A 332 -1.62 3.97 37.32
C VAL A 332 -0.41 4.18 38.26
N SER A 333 0.30 5.32 38.18
CA SER A 333 1.44 5.59 39.06
C SER A 333 1.66 7.08 39.34
N THR A 334 1.79 7.43 40.62
CA THR A 334 1.96 8.82 41.09
C THR A 334 3.38 9.38 40.93
N ASP A 335 4.35 8.56 40.50
CA ASP A 335 5.76 8.95 40.35
C ASP A 335 6.12 9.32 38.90
N THR A 336 6.75 10.47 38.73
CA THR A 336 7.14 11.09 37.45
C THR A 336 8.30 10.39 36.70
N ASP A 337 8.80 9.25 37.19
CA ASP A 337 9.94 8.52 36.62
C ASP A 337 9.52 7.12 36.15
N ILE A 338 8.64 7.09 35.14
CA ILE A 338 8.05 5.86 34.58
C ILE A 338 9.13 5.06 33.83
N ARG A 339 9.59 3.95 34.42
CA ARG A 339 10.51 3.00 33.79
C ARG A 339 10.06 1.57 34.07
N PHE A 340 10.24 0.66 33.12
CA PHE A 340 10.06 -0.76 33.41
C PHE A 340 11.13 -1.21 34.41
N PRO A 341 10.75 -1.79 35.56
CA PRO A 341 11.72 -2.18 36.59
C PRO A 341 12.58 -3.38 36.19
N HIS A 342 12.07 -4.25 35.30
CA HIS A 342 12.74 -5.45 34.80
C HIS A 342 12.05 -5.98 33.52
N PHE A 343 12.69 -6.88 32.77
CA PHE A 343 12.12 -7.44 31.55
C PHE A 343 10.75 -8.13 31.72
N PRO A 344 10.47 -8.88 32.81
CA PRO A 344 9.13 -9.42 33.02
C PRO A 344 8.01 -8.37 33.07
N ALA A 345 8.29 -7.13 33.47
CA ALA A 345 7.27 -6.07 33.45
C ALA A 345 6.92 -5.61 32.02
N ILE A 346 7.82 -5.86 31.05
CA ILE A 346 7.54 -5.69 29.62
C ILE A 346 6.75 -6.89 29.10
N ASP A 347 7.13 -8.11 29.51
CA ASP A 347 6.39 -9.34 29.18
C ASP A 347 4.93 -9.27 29.66
N ASP A 348 4.71 -8.67 30.83
CA ASP A 348 3.38 -8.45 31.40
C ASP A 348 2.46 -7.65 30.47
N LEU A 349 2.97 -6.79 29.58
CA LEU A 349 2.15 -6.10 28.57
C LEU A 349 1.45 -7.07 27.61
N TYR A 350 2.03 -8.26 27.41
CA TYR A 350 1.55 -9.31 26.53
C TYR A 350 0.83 -10.43 27.29
N ASP A 351 1.32 -10.78 28.49
CA ASP A 351 0.80 -11.89 29.29
C ASP A 351 -0.43 -11.44 30.12
N ASN A 352 -0.23 -10.44 30.99
CA ASN A 352 -1.22 -9.99 32.00
C ASN A 352 -1.98 -8.71 31.60
N GLY A 353 -1.43 -7.92 30.67
CA GLY A 353 -1.92 -6.61 30.26
C GLY A 353 -1.71 -5.51 31.30
N VAL A 354 -2.17 -4.30 30.96
CA VAL A 354 -2.18 -3.14 31.87
C VAL A 354 -3.63 -2.84 32.28
N PRO A 355 -3.94 -2.76 33.59
CA PRO A 355 -5.27 -2.40 34.05
C PRO A 355 -5.58 -0.96 33.64
N LEU A 356 -6.73 -0.76 33.01
CA LEU A 356 -7.15 0.56 32.57
C LEU A 356 -7.90 1.28 33.70
N PRO A 357 -7.65 2.59 33.91
CA PRO A 357 -8.43 3.38 34.85
C PRO A 357 -9.91 3.34 34.45
N ALA A 358 -10.78 3.20 35.44
CA ALA A 358 -12.23 3.10 35.29
C ALA A 358 -12.88 4.44 34.90
N ALA A 359 -12.48 5.07 33.79
CA ALA A 359 -13.28 6.06 33.06
C ALA A 359 -12.60 6.52 31.76
N LYS A 360 -13.27 6.26 30.62
CA LYS A 360 -13.60 7.15 29.48
C LYS A 360 -13.43 6.45 28.13
N ASP A 361 -14.45 6.57 27.30
CA ASP A 361 -14.71 5.89 26.02
C ASP A 361 -13.55 5.88 24.98
N GLY A 362 -12.52 6.71 25.15
CA GLY A 362 -11.41 6.84 24.21
C GLY A 362 -10.47 5.63 24.10
N LEU A 363 -10.37 4.78 25.14
CA LEU A 363 -9.47 3.61 25.10
C LEU A 363 -10.16 2.34 24.58
N ARG A 364 -11.49 2.23 24.72
CA ARG A 364 -12.28 1.24 23.98
C ARG A 364 -12.27 1.53 22.47
N GLN A 365 -12.27 2.82 22.10
CA GLN A 365 -12.04 3.23 20.71
C GLN A 365 -10.68 2.76 20.19
N LEU A 366 -9.64 2.73 21.03
CA LEU A 366 -8.30 2.23 20.69
C LEU A 366 -8.33 0.78 20.19
N ALA A 367 -9.01 -0.10 20.92
CA ALA A 367 -9.19 -1.51 20.55
C ALA A 367 -10.02 -1.67 19.26
N THR A 368 -11.03 -0.82 19.06
CA THR A 368 -11.81 -0.81 17.80
C THR A 368 -10.99 -0.32 16.60
N VAL A 369 -9.95 0.48 16.83
CA VAL A 369 -9.13 1.11 15.78
C VAL A 369 -7.89 0.27 15.44
N LEU A 370 -7.28 -0.40 16.43
CA LEU A 370 -6.12 -1.27 16.24
C LEU A 370 -6.39 -2.72 16.69
N PRO A 371 -7.44 -3.38 16.15
CA PRO A 371 -7.86 -4.71 16.62
C PRO A 371 -6.84 -5.82 16.35
N ARG A 372 -5.79 -5.56 15.55
CA ARG A 372 -4.71 -6.52 15.26
C ARG A 372 -3.53 -6.43 16.22
N LEU A 373 -3.44 -5.35 17.00
CA LEU A 373 -2.32 -5.11 17.91
C LEU A 373 -2.73 -5.21 19.37
N ILE A 374 -4.02 -5.02 19.66
CA ILE A 374 -4.58 -4.97 21.01
C ILE A 374 -5.74 -5.95 21.09
N ASP A 375 -5.66 -6.88 22.04
CA ASP A 375 -6.78 -7.68 22.49
C ASP A 375 -7.32 -7.05 23.78
N THR A 376 -8.56 -6.57 23.76
CA THR A 376 -9.28 -6.22 24.99
C THR A 376 -9.94 -7.46 25.54
N VAL A 377 -9.40 -7.99 26.63
CA VAL A 377 -10.06 -9.06 27.38
C VAL A 377 -10.93 -8.38 28.42
N ALA A 378 -12.25 -8.51 28.28
CA ALA A 378 -13.19 -8.10 29.30
C ALA A 378 -13.22 -9.15 30.42
N ASP A 379 -12.25 -9.10 31.34
CA ASP A 379 -12.34 -9.86 32.57
C ASP A 379 -13.08 -9.06 33.65
N ARG A 380 -13.90 -9.77 34.44
CA ARG A 380 -15.05 -9.25 35.20
C ARG A 380 -14.70 -8.37 36.42
N ALA A 381 -14.01 -7.26 36.23
CA ALA A 381 -13.96 -6.12 37.17
C ALA A 381 -13.31 -4.86 36.56
N GLU A 382 -12.34 -5.02 35.65
CA GLU A 382 -11.52 -3.93 35.09
C GLU A 382 -11.26 -4.18 33.60
N ASP A 383 -11.32 -3.14 32.77
CA ASP A 383 -10.93 -3.27 31.35
C ASP A 383 -9.39 -3.41 31.30
N ILE A 384 -8.88 -4.53 30.77
CA ILE A 384 -7.43 -4.77 30.64
C ILE A 384 -6.99 -4.58 29.19
N LEU A 385 -5.93 -3.80 28.98
CA LEU A 385 -5.28 -3.65 27.67
C LEU A 385 -4.13 -4.64 27.55
N ARG A 386 -4.22 -5.58 26.61
CA ARG A 386 -3.19 -6.59 26.34
C ARG A 386 -2.72 -6.52 24.89
N PHE A 387 -1.40 -6.51 24.69
CA PHE A 387 -0.82 -6.51 23.36
C PHE A 387 -0.71 -7.93 22.80
N VAL A 388 -0.86 -8.06 21.48
CA VAL A 388 -0.61 -9.34 20.80
C VAL A 388 0.91 -9.60 20.79
N PRO A 389 1.39 -10.76 21.30
CA PRO A 389 2.81 -11.08 21.28
C PRO A 389 3.31 -11.30 19.84
N PRO A 390 4.56 -10.91 19.51
CA PRO A 390 5.19 -11.32 18.25
C PRO A 390 5.31 -12.85 18.17
N GLU A 391 5.18 -13.42 16.98
CA GLU A 391 5.21 -14.88 16.77
C GLU A 391 6.48 -15.57 17.32
N THR A 392 7.62 -14.88 17.27
CA THR A 392 8.91 -15.37 17.79
C THR A 392 8.94 -15.47 19.31
N PHE A 393 8.13 -14.65 19.99
CA PHE A 393 8.04 -14.60 21.45
C PHE A 393 7.47 -15.90 22.04
N TYR A 394 6.57 -16.58 21.33
CA TYR A 394 6.02 -17.88 21.77
C TYR A 394 7.02 -19.03 21.75
N LYS A 395 8.09 -18.92 20.95
CA LYS A 395 9.10 -19.98 20.80
C LYS A 395 10.28 -19.77 21.74
N ASP A 396 10.77 -18.54 21.83
CA ASP A 396 11.88 -18.15 22.69
C ASP A 396 11.67 -16.71 23.14
N LYS A 397 11.32 -16.48 24.42
CA LYS A 397 11.12 -15.12 24.98
C LYS A 397 12.39 -14.26 24.94
N PHE A 398 13.57 -14.89 24.89
CA PHE A 398 14.87 -14.22 24.89
C PHE A 398 15.54 -14.21 23.51
N PHE A 399 14.81 -14.52 22.44
CA PHE A 399 15.36 -14.58 21.09
C PHE A 399 16.11 -13.30 20.69
N TRP A 400 15.55 -12.14 21.05
CA TRP A 400 16.08 -10.81 20.74
C TRP A 400 17.39 -10.48 21.46
N PHE A 401 17.73 -11.21 22.52
CA PHE A 401 18.95 -11.00 23.31
C PHE A 401 20.19 -11.69 22.70
N ARG A 402 20.00 -12.48 21.64
CA ARG A 402 21.07 -13.26 21.00
C ARG A 402 21.73 -12.48 19.87
N ASP A 403 23.07 -12.52 19.81
CA ASP A 403 23.84 -11.93 18.72
C ASP A 403 23.44 -12.51 17.35
N GLU A 404 23.07 -13.79 17.29
CA GLU A 404 22.62 -14.42 16.05
C GLU A 404 21.31 -13.80 15.53
N GLU A 405 20.36 -13.49 16.42
CA GLU A 405 19.11 -12.85 16.04
C GLU A 405 19.35 -11.39 15.66
N PHE A 406 20.18 -10.67 16.41
CA PHE A 406 20.59 -9.31 16.05
C PHE A 406 21.19 -9.27 14.65
N ALA A 407 22.16 -10.14 14.36
CA ALA A 407 22.78 -10.25 13.04
C ALA A 407 21.76 -10.67 11.97
N ARG A 408 20.89 -11.65 12.26
CA ARG A 408 19.83 -12.09 11.33
C ARG A 408 18.88 -10.94 10.99
N GLN A 409 18.54 -10.06 11.93
CA GLN A 409 17.66 -8.92 11.68
C GLN A 409 18.26 -7.90 10.72
N THR A 410 19.59 -7.78 10.66
CA THR A 410 20.25 -6.94 9.64
C THR A 410 20.09 -7.47 8.21
N LEU A 411 19.76 -8.77 8.04
CA LEU A 411 19.58 -9.43 6.74
C LEU A 411 18.12 -9.76 6.42
N ALA A 412 17.30 -10.01 7.44
CA ALA A 412 15.94 -10.52 7.31
C ALA A 412 15.02 -10.03 8.44
N GLY A 413 15.33 -8.87 9.03
CA GLY A 413 14.50 -8.18 10.02
C GLY A 413 13.65 -7.08 9.38
N LEU A 414 13.29 -6.06 10.16
CA LEU A 414 12.44 -4.95 9.72
C LEU A 414 13.13 -4.03 8.71
N ASN A 415 14.45 -3.83 8.84
CA ASN A 415 15.27 -3.00 7.95
C ASN A 415 16.50 -3.77 7.45
N PRO A 416 16.32 -4.71 6.50
CA PRO A 416 17.42 -5.50 5.97
C PRO A 416 18.32 -4.71 5.00
N TYR A 417 18.02 -3.43 4.74
CA TYR A 417 18.60 -2.65 3.64
C TYR A 417 19.86 -1.85 3.99
N SER A 418 20.29 -1.87 5.25
CA SER A 418 21.31 -0.95 5.77
C SER A 418 22.71 -1.55 5.89
N ILE A 419 22.83 -2.89 5.90
CA ILE A 419 24.12 -3.56 6.07
C ILE A 419 25.04 -3.26 4.89
N ARG A 420 26.33 -3.01 5.17
CA ARG A 420 27.33 -2.73 4.14
C ARG A 420 28.65 -3.49 4.32
N LEU A 421 29.37 -3.67 3.20
CA LEU A 421 30.52 -4.52 3.07
C LEU A 421 31.67 -3.61 3.37
N VAL A 422 32.47 -4.03 4.33
CA VAL A 422 33.68 -3.31 4.67
C VAL A 422 34.69 -3.61 3.57
N THR A 423 34.99 -2.61 2.74
CA THR A 423 35.97 -2.68 1.64
C THR A 423 37.31 -2.08 2.01
N GLU A 424 37.38 -1.32 3.10
CA GLU A 424 38.59 -0.65 3.58
C GLU A 424 38.72 -0.82 5.10
N TRP A 425 39.94 -1.06 5.57
CA TRP A 425 40.27 -1.19 6.98
C TRP A 425 41.49 -0.32 7.33
N PRO A 426 41.51 0.39 8.49
CA PRO A 426 40.43 0.54 9.47
C PRO A 426 39.23 1.33 8.92
N LEU A 427 38.10 1.29 9.62
CA LEU A 427 36.92 2.08 9.23
C LEU A 427 37.25 3.58 9.28
N LYS A 428 36.88 4.31 8.21
CA LYS A 428 37.14 5.74 8.07
C LYS A 428 35.84 6.54 7.94
N SER A 429 35.75 7.62 8.70
CA SER A 429 34.68 8.61 8.52
C SER A 429 35.02 9.59 7.39
N LYS A 430 34.00 9.98 6.62
CA LYS A 430 34.09 11.06 5.61
C LYS A 430 33.62 12.41 6.14
N LEU A 431 33.21 12.48 7.41
CA LEU A 431 32.78 13.72 8.05
C LEU A 431 33.98 14.63 8.32
N ASP A 432 33.75 15.95 8.32
CA ASP A 432 34.78 16.95 8.53
C ASP A 432 35.37 16.88 9.95
N PRO A 433 36.67 16.56 10.09
CA PRO A 433 37.33 16.48 11.39
C PRO A 433 37.36 17.81 12.15
N ALA A 434 37.32 18.96 11.45
CA ALA A 434 37.29 20.26 12.10
C ALA A 434 35.98 20.50 12.87
N VAL A 435 34.89 19.85 12.43
CA VAL A 435 33.56 19.94 13.07
C VAL A 435 33.37 18.84 14.12
N TYR A 436 33.79 17.61 13.81
CA TYR A 436 33.44 16.43 14.61
C TYR A 436 34.63 15.77 15.35
N GLY A 437 35.86 16.28 15.18
CA GLY A 437 37.07 15.74 15.81
C GLY A 437 37.76 14.62 15.03
N ASP A 438 38.65 13.88 15.70
CA ASP A 438 39.46 12.81 15.09
C ASP A 438 38.56 11.73 14.43
N PRO A 439 38.65 11.51 13.10
CA PRO A 439 37.81 10.55 12.37
C PRO A 439 38.31 9.10 12.51
N THR A 440 39.41 8.87 13.22
CA THR A 440 40.05 7.56 13.36
C THR A 440 39.18 6.59 14.17
N SER A 441 38.76 5.49 13.54
CA SER A 441 38.06 4.40 14.24
C SER A 441 38.86 3.90 15.44
N LYS A 442 38.19 3.74 16.59
CA LYS A 442 38.76 3.12 17.80
C LYS A 442 38.62 1.60 17.83
N ILE A 443 37.92 1.01 16.85
CA ILE A 443 37.90 -0.44 16.64
C ILE A 443 39.22 -0.83 15.98
N THR A 444 40.05 -1.58 16.69
CA THR A 444 41.37 -2.02 16.23
C THR A 444 41.32 -3.45 15.69
N THR A 445 42.36 -3.83 14.94
CA THR A 445 42.51 -5.18 14.38
C THR A 445 42.49 -6.24 15.49
N GLU A 446 43.17 -5.98 16.59
CA GLU A 446 43.32 -6.92 17.71
C GLU A 446 41.96 -7.23 18.36
N ILE A 447 41.09 -6.23 18.50
CA ILE A 447 39.74 -6.40 19.06
C ILE A 447 38.92 -7.32 18.14
N VAL A 448 38.95 -7.09 16.83
CA VAL A 448 38.19 -7.89 15.87
C VAL A 448 38.73 -9.32 15.82
N GLU A 449 40.06 -9.49 15.76
CA GLU A 449 40.70 -10.80 15.72
C GLU A 449 40.40 -11.67 16.97
N GLN A 450 40.28 -11.04 18.14
CA GLN A 450 39.82 -11.72 19.36
C GLN A 450 38.36 -12.20 19.24
N GLN A 451 37.47 -11.37 18.69
CA GLN A 451 36.04 -11.70 18.58
C GLN A 451 35.74 -12.74 17.50
N ILE A 452 36.48 -12.72 16.39
CA ILE A 452 36.41 -13.76 15.35
C ILE A 452 37.13 -15.05 15.77
N LYS A 453 37.66 -15.14 17.00
CA LYS A 453 38.23 -16.34 17.65
C LYS A 453 39.18 -17.14 16.74
N GLY A 454 39.99 -16.44 15.94
CA GLY A 454 40.93 -17.07 15.01
C GLY A 454 40.31 -17.88 13.87
N PHE A 455 39.00 -17.75 13.61
CA PHE A 455 38.37 -18.35 12.42
C PHE A 455 38.97 -17.78 11.11
N MET A 456 39.54 -16.57 11.19
CA MET A 456 40.27 -15.86 10.15
C MET A 456 41.18 -14.77 10.78
N THR A 457 42.20 -14.29 10.04
CA THR A 457 42.92 -13.04 10.35
C THR A 457 42.23 -11.87 9.62
N LEU A 458 42.58 -10.60 9.86
CA LEU A 458 41.99 -9.48 9.10
C LEU A 458 42.66 -9.24 7.72
N ASP A 459 43.63 -10.06 7.33
CA ASP A 459 44.33 -9.99 6.04
C ASP A 459 43.43 -10.40 4.84
N GLU A 460 43.83 -10.03 3.61
CA GLU A 460 43.11 -10.30 2.34
C GLU A 460 42.61 -11.75 2.18
N GLY A 461 43.31 -12.74 2.74
CA GLY A 461 42.91 -14.15 2.70
C GLY A 461 41.59 -14.46 3.44
N ALA A 462 41.21 -13.61 4.38
CA ALA A 462 40.02 -13.75 5.19
C ALA A 462 38.76 -13.29 4.44
N PHE A 463 38.88 -12.16 3.73
CA PHE A 463 37.87 -11.68 2.80
C PHE A 463 37.58 -12.74 1.73
N GLU A 464 38.63 -13.34 1.14
CA GLU A 464 38.47 -14.41 0.16
C GLU A 464 37.87 -15.69 0.76
N LYS A 465 38.19 -16.03 2.01
CA LYS A 465 37.55 -17.17 2.71
C LYS A 465 36.07 -16.92 3.00
N PHE A 466 35.69 -15.71 3.40
CA PHE A 466 34.28 -15.33 3.59
C PHE A 466 33.52 -15.31 2.27
N ARG A 467 34.11 -14.72 1.21
CA ARG A 467 33.59 -14.77 -0.16
C ARG A 467 33.41 -16.21 -0.64
N GLY A 468 34.36 -17.10 -0.34
CA GLY A 468 34.26 -18.53 -0.61
C GLY A 468 33.07 -19.20 0.08
N LYS A 469 32.83 -18.91 1.37
CA LYS A 469 31.66 -19.40 2.11
C LYS A 469 30.33 -18.86 1.59
N LEU A 470 30.29 -17.60 1.15
CA LEU A 470 29.10 -17.03 0.49
C LEU A 470 28.78 -17.77 -0.81
N LYS A 471 29.79 -18.09 -1.62
CA LYS A 471 29.62 -18.92 -2.83
C LYS A 471 29.13 -20.33 -2.51
N GLU A 472 29.59 -20.94 -1.42
CA GLU A 472 29.08 -22.24 -0.96
C GLU A 472 27.58 -22.15 -0.57
N LEU A 473 27.20 -21.11 0.18
CA LEU A 473 25.80 -20.86 0.54
C LEU A 473 24.91 -20.64 -0.67
N GLU A 474 25.38 -19.93 -1.69
CA GLU A 474 24.69 -19.80 -2.97
C GLU A 474 24.45 -21.15 -3.63
N GLY A 475 25.46 -22.02 -3.66
CA GLY A 475 25.32 -23.39 -4.16
C GLY A 475 24.23 -24.18 -3.44
N ILE A 476 24.17 -24.07 -2.10
CA ILE A 476 23.12 -24.71 -1.28
C ILE A 476 21.73 -24.12 -1.60
N ILE A 477 21.63 -22.82 -1.83
CA ILE A 477 20.38 -22.15 -2.20
C ILE A 477 19.88 -22.65 -3.55
N ASP A 478 20.78 -22.74 -4.54
CA ASP A 478 20.47 -23.21 -5.88
C ASP A 478 20.07 -24.69 -5.88
N GLU A 479 20.78 -25.54 -5.13
CA GLU A 479 20.42 -26.95 -4.94
C GLU A 479 19.02 -27.09 -4.34
N ARG A 480 18.70 -26.31 -3.30
CA ARG A 480 17.37 -26.34 -2.67
C ARG A 480 16.27 -25.79 -3.59
N ASN A 481 16.55 -24.80 -4.43
CA ASN A 481 15.60 -24.30 -5.42
C ASN A 481 15.37 -25.31 -6.55
N ALA A 482 16.37 -26.12 -6.90
CA ALA A 482 16.26 -27.19 -7.88
C ALA A 482 15.57 -28.45 -7.34
N ASN A 483 15.45 -28.59 -6.01
CA ASN A 483 14.85 -29.75 -5.37
C ASN A 483 13.32 -29.77 -5.51
N LYS A 484 12.82 -30.68 -6.36
CA LYS A 484 11.39 -30.90 -6.64
C LYS A 484 10.54 -31.24 -5.41
N ASN A 485 11.15 -31.74 -4.34
CA ASN A 485 10.45 -32.07 -3.10
C ASN A 485 10.16 -30.83 -2.23
N LEU A 486 10.85 -29.71 -2.49
CA LEU A 486 10.64 -28.44 -1.78
C LEU A 486 9.62 -27.57 -2.53
N LYS A 487 8.33 -27.92 -2.39
CA LYS A 487 7.20 -27.30 -3.12
C LYS A 487 7.08 -25.78 -2.97
N ASN A 488 7.58 -25.23 -1.85
CA ASN A 488 7.60 -23.77 -1.59
C ASN A 488 8.75 -23.04 -2.33
N ARG A 489 9.59 -23.77 -3.05
CA ARG A 489 10.79 -23.26 -3.74
C ARG A 489 10.90 -23.73 -5.18
N HIS A 490 10.09 -24.70 -5.57
CA HIS A 490 10.15 -25.39 -6.86
C HIS A 490 8.73 -25.67 -7.40
N GLY A 491 8.40 -25.08 -8.55
CA GLY A 491 7.11 -25.27 -9.21
C GLY A 491 6.78 -24.14 -10.20
N ALA A 492 5.83 -24.37 -11.11
CA ALA A 492 5.36 -23.33 -12.02
C ALA A 492 4.71 -22.19 -11.21
N GLY A 493 5.20 -20.96 -11.40
CA GLY A 493 4.72 -19.77 -10.67
C GLY A 493 5.33 -19.57 -9.27
N VAL A 494 6.22 -20.45 -8.80
CA VAL A 494 6.90 -20.28 -7.50
C VAL A 494 8.25 -19.62 -7.72
N ALA A 495 8.44 -18.42 -7.16
CA ALA A 495 9.70 -17.70 -7.26
C ALA A 495 10.81 -18.40 -6.45
N PRO A 496 12.01 -18.62 -7.04
CA PRO A 496 13.13 -19.24 -6.34
C PRO A 496 13.69 -18.30 -5.26
N TYR A 497 14.13 -18.86 -4.13
CA TYR A 497 14.72 -18.08 -3.05
C TYR A 497 16.09 -17.55 -3.47
N ARG A 498 16.25 -16.22 -3.44
CA ARG A 498 17.41 -15.55 -4.03
C ARG A 498 18.05 -14.48 -3.14
N LEU A 499 17.39 -14.10 -2.04
CA LEU A 499 17.76 -12.98 -1.16
C LEU A 499 19.16 -13.10 -0.50
N LEU A 500 19.71 -14.31 -0.38
CA LEU A 500 21.02 -14.51 0.25
C LEU A 500 22.14 -14.76 -0.78
N LYS A 501 21.86 -14.61 -2.08
CA LYS A 501 22.91 -14.61 -3.11
C LYS A 501 23.63 -13.27 -3.09
N SER A 502 24.95 -13.27 -3.20
CA SER A 502 25.82 -12.10 -3.08
C SER A 502 25.85 -11.22 -4.33
N GLU A 503 25.44 -11.76 -5.48
CA GLU A 503 25.44 -11.06 -6.77
C GLU A 503 24.01 -10.86 -7.28
N SER A 504 23.68 -9.61 -7.63
CA SER A 504 22.41 -9.22 -8.25
C SER A 504 22.69 -8.50 -9.58
N GLU A 505 22.05 -8.94 -10.66
CA GLU A 505 22.05 -8.18 -11.93
C GLU A 505 21.28 -6.85 -11.77
N PRO A 506 21.55 -5.82 -12.60
CA PRO A 506 20.76 -4.58 -12.62
C PRO A 506 19.26 -4.85 -12.81
N GLY A 507 18.42 -4.37 -11.88
CA GLY A 507 16.96 -4.52 -11.89
C GLY A 507 16.40 -5.16 -10.61
N VAL A 508 15.07 -5.37 -10.56
CA VAL A 508 14.38 -5.96 -9.39
C VAL A 508 14.56 -7.49 -9.40
N THR A 509 15.73 -7.96 -9.01
CA THR A 509 16.13 -9.38 -9.13
C THR A 509 15.84 -10.21 -7.88
N GLY A 510 15.56 -9.56 -6.74
CA GLY A 510 15.35 -10.23 -5.46
C GLY A 510 16.57 -11.04 -4.98
N GLN A 511 17.76 -10.72 -5.52
CA GLN A 511 19.08 -11.26 -5.16
C GLN A 511 19.86 -10.20 -4.36
N GLY A 512 20.76 -10.59 -3.46
CA GLY A 512 21.63 -9.69 -2.70
C GLY A 512 21.40 -9.68 -1.18
N VAL A 513 22.48 -9.78 -0.38
CA VAL A 513 22.53 -9.03 0.89
C VAL A 513 22.35 -7.56 0.48
N PRO A 514 21.37 -6.81 1.00
CA PRO A 514 20.93 -5.60 0.29
C PRO A 514 22.02 -4.53 0.19
N TYR A 515 22.70 -4.49 -0.96
CA TYR A 515 23.51 -3.38 -1.38
C TYR A 515 22.73 -2.59 -2.41
N SER A 516 22.47 -1.35 -2.07
CA SER A 516 21.98 -0.29 -2.95
C SER A 516 20.57 -0.47 -3.51
N ILE A 517 19.73 0.47 -3.08
CA ILE A 517 18.59 1.02 -3.80
C ILE A 517 18.91 1.28 -5.29
N SER A 518 18.03 0.82 -6.17
CA SER A 518 17.63 1.53 -7.39
C SER A 518 16.20 1.12 -7.75
N ILE A 519 15.34 2.15 -7.69
CA ILE A 519 13.89 2.25 -7.93
C ILE A 519 13.00 1.69 -6.82
#